data_AF-B0EF25-F1
#
_entry.id   AF-B0EF25-F1
#
_cell.length_a   1.000
_cell.length_b   1.000
_cell.length_c   1.000
_cell.angle_alpha   90.00
_cell.angle_beta   90.00
_cell.angle_gamma   90.00
#
_symmetry.space_group_name_H-M   'P 1'
#
loop_
_entity.id
_entity.type
_entity.pdbx_description
1 polymer ?
#
loop_
_entity_poly.entity_id
_entity_poly.type
_entity_poly.pdbx_seq_one_letter_code
_entity_poly.pdbx_strand_id
1 'polypeptide(L)'
;MATTSQKVHIAQVGGVWTYIPPNTIVETLQQILHENGNDKIRAADLQQIFDNFYNSSLAKLSPTIQMYFSFRFLKQESAEEKRIGTLTIVKNLDFLTVNYLNDFARIIDNYVPDWSTCDSFSNKVLGPLVKKSDEFAHSVAQWKDSGKVWRMRACCIAFVNLAKVGAMTELSFEICAHCLRSSERFVQLGVGCLLREMSLMFSENVVEFITQNFRYFSREGLRYSIDKLNCDVRKKILSLGKRKGAATLQQDIKDEETFMTENQNSKY
;
A
#
# COMPACT_ATOMS: atom_id res chain seq x y z
N MET A 1 12.78 16.62 51.15
CA MET A 1 11.92 15.77 50.30
C MET A 1 12.31 16.03 48.86
N ALA A 2 13.03 15.12 48.21
CA ALA A 2 13.37 15.27 46.81
C ALA A 2 12.09 15.06 45.99
N THR A 3 11.57 16.13 45.40
CA THR A 3 10.55 16.06 44.35
C THR A 3 11.16 15.35 43.15
N THR A 4 10.96 14.04 43.07
CA THR A 4 11.27 13.25 41.88
C THR A 4 10.46 13.86 40.75
N SER A 5 11.11 14.63 39.86
CA SER A 5 10.47 15.21 38.69
C SER A 5 9.93 14.06 37.84
N GLN A 6 8.63 13.79 37.94
CA GLN A 6 7.97 12.74 37.18
C GLN A 6 8.01 13.19 35.72
N LYS A 7 8.83 12.51 34.90
CA LYS A 7 9.00 12.85 33.49
C LYS A 7 7.63 12.79 32.81
N VAL A 8 7.12 13.96 32.42
CA VAL A 8 5.88 14.09 31.66
C VAL A 8 6.16 13.57 30.25
N HIS A 9 5.47 12.51 29.84
CA HIS A 9 5.56 12.01 28.47
C HIS A 9 4.41 12.59 27.66
N ILE A 10 4.72 13.31 26.58
CA ILE A 10 3.74 13.90 25.67
C ILE A 10 4.04 13.39 24.27
N ALA A 11 3.01 13.02 23.52
CA ALA A 11 3.13 12.58 22.14
C ALA A 11 2.09 13.28 21.27
N GLN A 12 2.43 13.54 20.01
CA GLN A 12 1.46 14.00 19.02
C GLN A 12 0.72 12.80 18.41
N VAL A 13 -0.60 12.81 18.47
CA VAL A 13 -1.48 11.74 17.97
C VAL A 13 -2.67 12.37 17.26
N GLY A 14 -2.90 12.05 15.99
CA GLY A 14 -3.98 12.65 15.20
C GLY A 14 -3.84 14.16 15.05
N GLY A 15 -2.61 14.68 15.08
CA GLY A 15 -2.32 16.11 15.06
C GLY A 15 -2.39 16.82 16.42
N VAL A 16 -2.78 16.14 17.50
CA VAL A 16 -2.99 16.75 18.82
C VAL A 16 -1.92 16.30 19.82
N TRP A 17 -1.37 17.23 20.60
CA TRP A 17 -0.48 16.91 21.72
C TRP A 17 -1.26 16.26 22.85
N THR A 18 -0.86 15.04 23.21
CA THR A 18 -1.55 14.18 24.18
C THR A 18 -0.59 13.81 25.29
N TYR A 19 -0.99 14.06 26.53
CA TYR A 19 -0.29 13.54 27.70
C TYR A 19 -0.49 12.03 27.79
N ILE A 20 0.61 11.30 27.94
CA ILE A 20 0.62 9.85 28.07
C ILE A 20 1.02 9.49 29.50
N PRO A 21 0.09 8.96 30.30
CA PRO A 21 0.41 8.53 31.66
C PRO A 21 1.50 7.45 31.68
N PRO A 22 2.30 7.36 32.75
CA PRO A 22 3.20 6.23 32.97
C PRO A 22 2.43 4.91 32.83
N ASN A 23 3.01 3.97 32.09
CA ASN A 23 2.38 2.70 31.73
C ASN A 23 3.43 1.64 31.41
N THR A 24 3.00 0.39 31.35
CA THR A 24 3.81 -0.77 30.95
C THR A 24 3.17 -1.52 29.78
N ILE A 25 2.33 -0.84 28.97
CA ILE A 25 1.43 -1.51 28.02
C ILE A 25 2.20 -2.20 26.89
N VAL A 26 3.31 -1.60 26.45
CA VAL A 26 4.16 -2.20 25.40
C VAL A 26 4.87 -3.43 25.96
N GLU A 27 5.44 -3.30 27.16
CA GLU A 27 6.15 -4.38 27.85
C GLU A 27 5.22 -5.55 28.17
N THR A 28 3.99 -5.26 28.62
CA THR A 28 2.95 -6.27 28.86
C THR A 28 2.59 -7.01 27.57
N LEU A 29 2.45 -6.30 26.44
CA LEU A 29 2.20 -6.95 25.17
C LEU A 29 3.35 -7.89 24.77
N GLN A 30 4.59 -7.41 24.90
CA GLN A 30 5.79 -8.18 24.56
C GLN A 30 5.90 -9.44 25.42
N GLN A 31 5.62 -9.34 26.71
CA GLN A 31 5.58 -10.49 27.60
C GLN A 31 4.51 -11.50 27.17
N ILE A 32 3.30 -11.05 26.87
CA ILE A 32 2.21 -11.94 26.41
C ILE A 32 2.61 -12.66 25.11
N LEU A 33 3.17 -11.95 24.14
CA LEU A 33 3.61 -12.55 22.88
C LEU A 33 4.73 -13.57 23.09
N HIS A 34 5.71 -13.23 23.93
CA HIS A 34 6.81 -14.14 24.28
C HIS A 34 6.30 -15.43 24.95
N GLU A 35 5.35 -15.33 25.88
CA GLU A 35 4.74 -16.47 26.55
C GLU A 35 3.91 -17.37 25.60
N ASN A 36 3.39 -16.80 24.50
CA ASN A 36 2.58 -17.52 23.51
C ASN A 36 3.38 -18.03 22.29
N GLY A 37 4.70 -17.84 22.28
CA GLY A 37 5.61 -18.39 21.28
C GLY A 37 6.28 -17.32 20.42
N ASN A 38 7.61 -17.36 20.36
CA ASN A 38 8.43 -16.29 19.79
C ASN A 38 8.36 -16.15 18.25
N ASP A 39 8.06 -17.19 17.47
CA ASP A 39 8.43 -17.17 16.03
C ASP A 39 7.38 -17.67 15.01
N LYS A 40 6.12 -17.90 15.39
CA LYS A 40 4.98 -18.09 14.44
C LYS A 40 3.67 -18.31 15.19
N ILE A 41 3.09 -17.23 15.71
CA ILE A 41 1.73 -17.31 16.27
C ILE A 41 0.75 -17.44 15.09
N ARG A 42 -0.12 -18.47 15.11
CA ARG A 42 -1.13 -18.62 14.05
C ARG A 42 -2.10 -17.44 14.09
N ALA A 43 -2.64 -17.08 12.93
CA ALA A 43 -3.53 -15.92 12.80
C ALA A 43 -4.76 -15.94 13.73
N ALA A 44 -5.32 -17.12 14.00
CA ALA A 44 -6.46 -17.27 14.92
C ALA A 44 -6.04 -17.08 16.39
N ASP A 45 -4.92 -17.67 16.79
CA ASP A 45 -4.36 -17.53 18.14
C ASP A 45 -4.02 -16.05 18.41
N LEU A 46 -3.43 -15.36 17.43
CA LEU A 46 -3.11 -13.93 17.55
C LEU A 46 -4.36 -13.05 17.69
N GLN A 47 -5.47 -13.43 17.05
CA GLN A 47 -6.74 -12.71 17.21
C GLN A 47 -7.27 -12.86 18.65
N GLN A 48 -7.22 -14.07 19.22
CA GLN A 48 -7.61 -14.30 20.60
C GLN A 48 -6.71 -13.55 21.59
N ILE A 49 -5.39 -13.56 21.35
CA ILE A 49 -4.42 -12.78 22.13
C ILE A 49 -4.78 -11.29 22.07
N PHE A 50 -5.06 -10.76 20.87
CA PHE A 50 -5.46 -9.39 20.69
C PHE A 50 -6.74 -9.05 21.48
N ASP A 51 -7.79 -9.86 21.37
CA ASP A 51 -9.06 -9.55 22.04
C ASP A 51 -8.91 -9.57 23.57
N ASN A 52 -8.14 -10.53 24.12
CA ASN A 52 -7.83 -10.58 25.55
C ASN A 52 -7.01 -9.38 26.01
N PHE A 53 -5.92 -9.06 25.29
CA PHE A 53 -5.05 -7.93 25.59
C PHE A 53 -5.77 -6.58 25.47
N TYR A 54 -6.56 -6.40 24.41
CA TYR A 54 -7.31 -5.17 24.18
C TYR A 54 -8.30 -4.92 25.32
N ASN A 55 -9.06 -5.95 25.73
CA ASN A 55 -10.05 -5.81 26.80
C ASN A 55 -9.42 -5.53 28.17
N SER A 56 -8.27 -6.14 28.46
CA SER A 56 -7.58 -5.94 29.74
C SER A 56 -6.81 -4.62 29.83
N SER A 57 -6.20 -4.19 28.72
CA SER A 57 -5.14 -3.16 28.73
C SER A 57 -5.50 -1.88 27.97
N LEU A 58 -6.39 -1.94 26.97
CA LEU A 58 -6.65 -0.81 26.07
C LEU A 58 -8.09 -0.30 26.09
N ALA A 59 -9.08 -1.17 26.30
CA ALA A 59 -10.50 -0.85 26.12
C ALA A 59 -11.02 0.28 27.03
N LYS A 60 -10.40 0.48 28.20
CA LYS A 60 -10.76 1.54 29.15
C LYS A 60 -10.05 2.88 28.86
N LEU A 61 -9.08 2.88 27.96
CA LEU A 61 -8.33 4.09 27.59
C LEU A 61 -9.10 4.90 26.56
N SER A 62 -8.83 6.21 26.48
CA SER A 62 -9.42 7.04 25.44
C SER A 62 -8.96 6.60 24.05
N PRO A 63 -9.77 6.78 22.99
CA PRO A 63 -9.38 6.46 21.62
C PRO A 63 -8.02 7.04 21.21
N THR A 64 -7.72 8.28 21.60
CA THR A 64 -6.41 8.90 21.34
C THR A 64 -5.26 8.13 21.99
N ILE A 65 -5.41 7.65 23.24
CA ILE A 65 -4.37 6.86 23.90
C ILE A 65 -4.28 5.46 23.28
N GLN A 66 -5.39 4.85 22.89
CA GLN A 66 -5.37 3.58 22.15
C GLN A 66 -4.62 3.73 20.82
N MET A 67 -4.85 4.82 20.09
CA MET A 67 -4.15 5.14 18.86
C MET A 67 -2.64 5.36 19.10
N TYR A 68 -2.26 6.05 20.17
CA TYR A 68 -0.85 6.16 20.57
C TYR A 68 -0.18 4.79 20.71
N PHE A 69 -0.79 3.85 21.44
CA PHE A 69 -0.23 2.51 21.60
C PHE A 69 -0.23 1.72 20.29
N SER A 70 -1.28 1.88 19.48
CA SER A 70 -1.31 1.26 18.15
C SER A 70 -0.08 1.66 17.30
N PHE A 71 0.35 2.92 17.39
CA PHE A 71 1.53 3.42 16.70
C PHE A 71 2.81 2.87 17.32
N ARG A 72 2.85 2.73 18.65
CA ARG A 72 3.99 2.12 19.34
C ARG A 72 4.18 0.66 18.93
N PHE A 73 3.09 -0.11 18.77
CA PHE A 73 3.14 -1.49 18.31
C PHE A 73 3.57 -1.60 16.84
N LEU A 74 3.05 -0.72 15.97
CA LEU A 74 3.45 -0.68 14.56
C LEU A 74 4.94 -0.33 14.37
N LYS A 75 5.56 0.36 15.32
CA LYS A 75 6.98 0.70 15.32
C LYS A 75 7.92 -0.44 15.73
N GLN A 76 7.39 -1.52 16.30
CA GLN A 76 8.19 -2.67 16.71
C GLN A 76 8.60 -3.51 15.49
N GLU A 77 9.55 -4.42 15.65
CA GLU A 77 10.03 -5.26 14.54
C GLU A 77 9.14 -6.48 14.28
N SER A 78 8.50 -7.04 15.32
CA SER A 78 7.63 -8.21 15.22
C SER A 78 6.40 -7.96 14.33
N ALA A 79 6.10 -8.94 13.48
CA ALA A 79 4.90 -8.94 12.64
C ALA A 79 3.61 -9.04 13.48
N GLU A 80 3.66 -9.77 14.60
CA GLU A 80 2.59 -9.94 15.56
C GLU A 80 2.24 -8.61 16.24
N GLU A 81 3.24 -7.86 16.69
CA GLU A 81 3.06 -6.52 17.27
C GLU A 81 2.47 -5.55 16.25
N LYS A 82 2.99 -5.53 15.01
CA LYS A 82 2.42 -4.71 13.92
C LYS A 82 0.97 -5.06 13.63
N ARG A 83 0.63 -6.36 13.67
CA ARG A 83 -0.74 -6.83 13.47
C ARG A 83 -1.66 -6.42 14.62
N ILE A 84 -1.20 -6.48 15.86
CA ILE A 84 -1.95 -5.98 17.03
C ILE A 84 -2.14 -4.47 16.96
N GLY A 85 -1.11 -3.72 16.53
CA GLY A 85 -1.24 -2.29 16.22
C GLY A 85 -2.31 -2.01 15.18
N THR A 86 -2.29 -2.74 14.06
CA THR A 86 -3.32 -2.63 13.01
C THR A 86 -4.72 -2.93 13.54
N LEU A 87 -4.90 -4.00 14.32
CA LEU A 87 -6.20 -4.37 14.91
C LEU A 87 -6.69 -3.32 15.93
N THR A 88 -5.79 -2.71 16.68
CA THR A 88 -6.12 -1.61 17.60
C THR A 88 -6.67 -0.41 16.84
N ILE A 89 -6.09 -0.07 15.69
CA ILE A 89 -6.60 1.00 14.81
C ILE A 89 -7.99 0.62 14.27
N VAL A 90 -8.19 -0.64 13.87
CA VAL A 90 -9.49 -1.12 13.37
C VAL A 90 -10.61 -0.93 14.40
N LYS A 91 -10.33 -1.08 15.70
CA LYS A 91 -11.31 -0.81 16.77
C LYS A 91 -11.70 0.66 16.89
N ASN A 92 -10.92 1.57 16.31
CA ASN A 92 -11.07 3.02 16.44
C ASN A 92 -11.42 3.73 15.12
N LEU A 93 -11.77 3.01 14.04
CA LEU A 93 -12.00 3.61 12.71
C LEU A 93 -13.04 4.75 12.71
N ASP A 94 -14.09 4.64 13.53
CA ASP A 94 -15.15 5.66 13.60
C ASP A 94 -14.65 6.98 14.19
N PHE A 95 -13.68 6.91 15.11
CA PHE A 95 -13.05 8.07 15.75
C PHE A 95 -12.04 8.80 14.84
N LEU A 96 -11.53 8.13 13.80
CA LEU A 96 -10.47 8.71 12.96
C LEU A 96 -10.98 9.82 12.04
N THR A 97 -10.18 10.89 12.00
CA THR A 97 -10.25 12.01 11.05
C THR A 97 -9.04 11.99 10.11
N VAL A 98 -9.07 12.80 9.05
CA VAL A 98 -7.97 12.88 8.07
C VAL A 98 -6.62 13.29 8.68
N ASN A 99 -6.61 13.94 9.85
CA ASN A 99 -5.37 14.33 10.53
C ASN A 99 -4.49 13.13 10.90
N TYR A 100 -5.09 11.95 11.10
CA TYR A 100 -4.37 10.71 11.37
C TYR A 100 -3.60 10.18 10.15
N LEU A 101 -3.90 10.64 8.94
CA LEU A 101 -3.17 10.24 7.74
C LEU A 101 -1.69 10.64 7.80
N ASN A 102 -1.35 11.75 8.47
CA ASN A 102 0.04 12.15 8.69
C ASN A 102 0.78 11.15 9.60
N ASP A 103 0.12 10.58 10.61
CA ASP A 103 0.69 9.53 11.44
C ASP A 103 0.88 8.24 10.64
N PHE A 104 -0.13 7.83 9.88
CA PHE A 104 -0.05 6.64 9.04
C PHE A 104 1.04 6.77 7.97
N ALA A 105 1.14 7.93 7.32
CA ALA A 105 2.18 8.23 6.34
C ALA A 105 3.59 8.09 6.94
N ARG A 106 3.81 8.58 8.18
CA ARG A 106 5.07 8.40 8.90
C ARG A 106 5.31 6.94 9.28
N ILE A 107 4.27 6.21 9.71
CA ILE A 107 4.40 4.81 10.09
C ILE A 107 4.75 3.94 8.89
N ILE A 108 4.03 4.11 7.78
CA ILE A 108 4.25 3.35 6.54
C ILE A 108 5.66 3.57 6.02
N ASP A 109 6.14 4.81 5.99
CA ASP A 109 7.45 5.13 5.44
C ASP A 109 8.62 4.55 6.24
N ASN A 110 8.48 4.45 7.57
CA ASN A 110 9.61 4.13 8.45
C ASN A 110 9.53 2.73 9.06
N TYR A 111 8.34 2.13 9.11
CA TYR A 111 8.11 0.90 9.89
C TYR A 111 7.30 -0.17 9.14
N VAL A 112 6.93 0.02 7.88
CA VAL A 112 6.36 -1.05 7.05
C VAL A 112 7.46 -1.58 6.14
N PRO A 113 8.04 -2.77 6.44
CA PRO A 113 9.23 -3.24 5.72
C PRO A 113 8.90 -4.04 4.46
N ASP A 114 7.66 -4.48 4.29
CA ASP A 114 7.28 -5.48 3.30
C ASP A 114 5.85 -5.29 2.76
N TRP A 115 5.57 -6.01 1.67
CA TRP A 115 4.29 -5.94 0.95
C TRP A 115 3.12 -6.55 1.72
N SER A 116 3.35 -7.58 2.55
CA SER A 116 2.30 -8.23 3.32
C SER A 116 1.79 -7.31 4.42
N THR A 117 2.72 -6.68 5.15
CA THR A 117 2.39 -5.67 6.17
C THR A 117 1.67 -4.47 5.53
N CYS A 118 2.19 -3.97 4.40
CA CYS A 118 1.58 -2.87 3.65
C CYS A 118 0.14 -3.20 3.23
N ASP A 119 -0.08 -4.36 2.62
CA ASP A 119 -1.38 -4.76 2.10
C ASP A 119 -2.37 -5.05 3.23
N SER A 120 -1.92 -5.67 4.32
CA SER A 120 -2.74 -5.89 5.51
C SER A 120 -3.23 -4.58 6.12
N PHE A 121 -2.31 -3.63 6.33
CA PHE A 121 -2.65 -2.30 6.85
C PHE A 121 -3.59 -1.56 5.89
N SER A 122 -3.30 -1.58 4.58
CA SER A 122 -4.11 -0.90 3.57
C SER A 122 -5.52 -1.48 3.50
N ASN A 123 -5.68 -2.80 3.51
CA ASN A 123 -7.00 -3.44 3.44
C ASN A 123 -7.82 -3.27 4.73
N LYS A 124 -7.17 -3.30 5.90
CA LYS A 124 -7.86 -3.24 7.20
C LYS A 124 -8.11 -1.83 7.70
N VAL A 125 -7.26 -0.87 7.33
CA VAL A 125 -7.33 0.51 7.84
C VAL A 125 -7.66 1.49 6.72
N LEU A 126 -6.81 1.61 5.70
CA LEU A 126 -6.98 2.63 4.66
C LEU A 126 -8.24 2.39 3.82
N GLY A 127 -8.51 1.15 3.41
CA GLY A 127 -9.69 0.76 2.63
C GLY A 127 -11.01 1.18 3.29
N PRO A 128 -11.25 0.82 4.56
CA PRO A 128 -12.40 1.31 5.31
C PRO A 128 -12.46 2.84 5.42
N LEU A 129 -11.33 3.52 5.62
CA LEU A 129 -11.30 4.98 5.72
C LEU A 129 -11.62 5.67 4.39
N VAL A 130 -11.06 5.21 3.26
CA VAL A 130 -11.39 5.78 1.95
C VAL A 130 -12.86 5.51 1.58
N LYS A 131 -13.43 4.39 2.03
CA LYS A 131 -14.86 4.11 1.90
C LYS A 131 -15.73 5.01 2.79
N LYS A 132 -15.22 5.42 3.96
CA LYS A 132 -15.95 6.21 4.96
C LYS A 132 -16.29 7.63 4.46
N SER A 133 -15.40 8.26 3.68
CA SER A 133 -15.65 9.59 3.14
C SER A 133 -14.75 9.94 1.96
N ASP A 134 -15.23 10.82 1.08
CA ASP A 134 -14.45 11.36 -0.03
C ASP A 134 -13.21 12.13 0.42
N GLU A 135 -13.25 12.79 1.58
CA GLU A 135 -12.08 13.52 2.11
C GLU A 135 -10.89 12.58 2.37
N PHE A 136 -11.15 11.43 3.01
CA PHE A 136 -10.16 10.36 3.17
C PHE A 136 -9.69 9.82 1.83
N ALA A 137 -10.61 9.55 0.89
CA ALA A 137 -10.26 9.02 -0.42
C ALA A 137 -9.31 9.94 -1.17
N HIS A 138 -9.64 11.22 -1.31
CA HIS A 138 -8.79 12.19 -2.00
C HIS A 138 -7.45 12.37 -1.27
N SER A 139 -7.44 12.43 0.05
CA SER A 139 -6.22 12.59 0.84
C SER A 139 -5.27 11.39 0.73
N VAL A 140 -5.81 10.16 0.74
CA VAL A 140 -5.01 8.94 0.51
C VAL A 140 -4.56 8.86 -0.95
N ALA A 141 -5.37 9.29 -1.91
CA ALA A 141 -5.00 9.30 -3.33
C ALA A 141 -3.79 10.19 -3.62
N GLN A 142 -3.58 11.30 -2.88
CA GLN A 142 -2.38 12.13 -2.99
C GLN A 142 -1.08 11.38 -2.67
N TRP A 143 -1.15 10.20 -2.03
CA TRP A 143 0.04 9.42 -1.71
C TRP A 143 0.71 8.81 -2.96
N LYS A 144 0.02 8.79 -4.10
CA LYS A 144 0.61 8.46 -5.41
C LYS A 144 1.79 9.38 -5.76
N ASP A 145 1.83 10.60 -5.22
CA ASP A 145 2.85 11.62 -5.49
C ASP A 145 4.00 11.62 -4.47
N SER A 146 3.97 10.72 -3.49
CA SER A 146 4.92 10.74 -2.36
C SER A 146 6.35 10.37 -2.70
N GLY A 147 6.59 9.68 -3.83
CA GLY A 147 7.89 9.09 -4.17
C GLY A 147 8.34 7.96 -3.23
N LYS A 148 7.47 7.48 -2.34
CA LYS A 148 7.79 6.44 -1.34
C LYS A 148 7.11 5.13 -1.72
N VAL A 149 7.90 4.08 -1.91
CA VAL A 149 7.45 2.75 -2.39
C VAL A 149 6.20 2.26 -1.66
N TRP A 150 6.27 2.15 -0.33
CA TRP A 150 5.18 1.58 0.47
C TRP A 150 3.97 2.49 0.53
N ARG A 151 4.15 3.81 0.50
CA ARG A 151 3.04 4.76 0.52
C ARG A 151 2.29 4.80 -0.81
N MET A 152 3.02 4.78 -1.93
CA MET A 152 2.44 4.64 -3.27
C MET A 152 1.75 3.28 -3.45
N ARG A 153 2.32 2.19 -2.90
CA ARG A 153 1.66 0.89 -2.88
C ARG A 153 0.40 0.92 -2.04
N ALA A 154 0.46 1.45 -0.82
CA ALA A 154 -0.69 1.55 0.09
C ALA A 154 -1.84 2.35 -0.55
N CYS A 155 -1.50 3.43 -1.26
CA CYS A 155 -2.43 4.18 -2.09
C CYS A 155 -3.16 3.29 -3.10
N CYS A 156 -2.45 2.44 -3.86
CA CYS A 156 -3.09 1.54 -4.81
C CYS A 156 -4.00 0.52 -4.11
N ILE A 157 -3.50 -0.10 -3.03
CA ILE A 157 -4.19 -1.21 -2.34
C ILE A 157 -5.44 -0.73 -1.59
N ALA A 158 -5.44 0.49 -1.05
CA ALA A 158 -6.61 1.06 -0.36
C ALA A 158 -7.87 1.08 -1.24
N PHE A 159 -7.72 1.22 -2.56
CA PHE A 159 -8.84 1.33 -3.50
C PHE A 159 -9.26 0.00 -4.13
N VAL A 160 -8.50 -1.07 -3.95
CA VAL A 160 -8.73 -2.39 -4.59
C VAL A 160 -10.14 -2.93 -4.35
N ASN A 161 -10.64 -2.87 -3.12
CA ASN A 161 -11.98 -3.38 -2.78
C ASN A 161 -13.12 -2.48 -3.30
N LEU A 162 -12.88 -1.17 -3.45
CA LEU A 162 -13.85 -0.23 -4.04
C LEU A 162 -13.92 -0.39 -5.55
N ALA A 163 -12.75 -0.46 -6.20
CA ALA A 163 -12.62 -0.73 -7.63
C ALA A 163 -13.31 -2.04 -8.05
N LYS A 164 -13.21 -3.09 -7.22
CA LYS A 164 -13.86 -4.39 -7.45
C LYS A 164 -15.39 -4.28 -7.62
N VAL A 165 -16.03 -3.33 -6.94
CA VAL A 165 -17.49 -3.08 -7.01
C VAL A 165 -17.84 -1.86 -7.87
N GLY A 166 -16.87 -1.34 -8.60
CA GLY A 166 -17.02 -0.23 -9.52
C GLY A 166 -17.14 1.16 -8.87
N ALA A 167 -16.68 1.32 -7.63
CA ALA A 167 -16.63 2.60 -6.93
C ALA A 167 -15.27 3.28 -7.09
N MET A 168 -15.26 4.62 -7.06
CA MET A 168 -14.06 5.47 -7.15
C MET A 168 -13.20 5.19 -8.40
N THR A 169 -13.86 4.93 -9.53
CA THR A 169 -13.23 4.49 -10.78
C THR A 169 -12.28 5.52 -11.36
N GLU A 170 -12.70 6.78 -11.45
CA GLU A 170 -11.88 7.87 -11.98
C GLU A 170 -10.62 8.07 -11.15
N LEU A 171 -10.78 8.15 -9.82
CA LEU A 171 -9.67 8.28 -8.88
C LEU A 171 -8.73 7.07 -8.93
N SER A 172 -9.26 5.87 -9.14
CA SER A 172 -8.46 4.64 -9.29
C SER A 172 -7.62 4.67 -10.58
N PHE A 173 -8.17 5.13 -11.70
CA PHE A 173 -7.40 5.31 -12.94
C PHE A 173 -6.33 6.39 -12.79
N GLU A 174 -6.63 7.49 -12.08
CA GLU A 174 -5.66 8.55 -11.79
C GLU A 174 -4.49 8.03 -10.96
N ILE A 175 -4.76 7.27 -9.89
CA ILE A 175 -3.74 6.60 -9.07
C ILE A 175 -2.90 5.66 -9.94
N CYS A 176 -3.54 4.82 -10.76
CA CYS A 176 -2.84 3.91 -11.67
C CYS A 176 -1.94 4.67 -12.66
N ALA A 177 -2.44 5.73 -13.29
CA ALA A 177 -1.71 6.53 -14.27
C ALA A 177 -0.42 7.13 -13.68
N HIS A 178 -0.48 7.59 -12.43
CA HIS A 178 0.67 8.14 -11.74
C HIS A 178 1.63 7.05 -11.25
N CYS A 179 1.14 6.10 -10.46
CA CYS A 179 1.96 5.06 -9.85
C CYS A 179 2.65 4.14 -10.88
N LEU A 180 2.03 3.93 -12.05
CA LEU A 180 2.60 3.12 -13.13
C LEU A 180 3.89 3.71 -13.71
N ARG A 181 4.16 5.01 -13.52
CA ARG A 181 5.42 5.63 -13.95
C ARG A 181 6.60 5.27 -13.04
N SER A 182 6.33 4.74 -11.85
CA SER A 182 7.37 4.27 -10.94
C SER A 182 8.02 2.99 -11.47
N SER A 183 9.35 2.93 -11.47
CA SER A 183 10.12 1.72 -11.78
C SER A 183 10.14 0.72 -10.63
N GLU A 184 9.63 1.11 -9.45
CA GLU A 184 9.67 0.30 -8.24
C GLU A 184 8.72 -0.90 -8.35
N ARG A 185 9.29 -2.11 -8.21
CA ARG A 185 8.56 -3.38 -8.41
C ARG A 185 7.27 -3.43 -7.57
N PHE A 186 7.33 -3.09 -6.29
CA PHE A 186 6.15 -3.19 -5.40
C PHE A 186 5.08 -2.15 -5.68
N VAL A 187 5.44 -1.01 -6.29
CA VAL A 187 4.46 -0.02 -6.77
C VAL A 187 3.77 -0.54 -8.03
N GLN A 188 4.54 -1.06 -8.99
CA GLN A 188 4.02 -1.69 -10.21
C GLN A 188 3.04 -2.84 -9.91
N LEU A 189 3.35 -3.68 -8.92
CA LEU A 189 2.43 -4.73 -8.48
C LEU A 189 1.19 -4.18 -7.77
N GLY A 190 1.30 -3.06 -7.06
CA GLY A 190 0.15 -2.35 -6.49
C GLY A 190 -0.81 -1.87 -7.59
N VAL A 191 -0.29 -1.23 -8.64
CA VAL A 191 -1.06 -0.84 -9.84
C VAL A 191 -1.70 -2.07 -10.48
N GLY A 192 -0.95 -3.15 -10.63
CA GLY A 192 -1.47 -4.39 -11.20
C GLY A 192 -2.62 -4.99 -10.40
N CYS A 193 -2.54 -4.99 -9.07
CA CYS A 193 -3.65 -5.40 -8.20
C CYS A 193 -4.90 -4.54 -8.40
N LEU A 194 -4.74 -3.21 -8.49
CA LEU A 194 -5.85 -2.29 -8.67
C LEU A 194 -6.53 -2.47 -10.03
N LEU A 195 -5.77 -2.45 -11.13
CA LEU A 195 -6.29 -2.68 -12.48
C LEU A 195 -6.96 -4.05 -12.63
N ARG A 196 -6.40 -5.09 -12.01
CA ARG A 196 -6.98 -6.44 -12.00
C ARG A 196 -8.37 -6.47 -11.37
N GLU A 197 -8.60 -5.75 -10.28
CA GLU A 197 -9.93 -5.68 -9.67
C GLU A 197 -10.87 -4.77 -10.47
N MET A 198 -10.38 -3.65 -11.01
CA MET A 198 -11.15 -2.78 -11.89
C MET A 198 -11.68 -3.53 -13.11
N SER A 199 -10.92 -4.49 -13.66
CA SER A 199 -11.29 -5.22 -14.87
C SER A 199 -12.54 -6.09 -14.70
N LEU A 200 -13.00 -6.34 -13.47
CA LEU A 200 -14.24 -7.06 -13.21
C LEU A 200 -15.48 -6.27 -13.63
N MET A 201 -15.44 -4.95 -13.50
CA MET A 201 -16.55 -4.05 -13.85
C MET A 201 -16.28 -3.23 -15.12
N PHE A 202 -15.01 -2.91 -15.39
CA PHE A 202 -14.59 -1.99 -16.45
C PHE A 202 -13.51 -2.61 -17.34
N SER A 203 -13.76 -3.83 -17.83
CA SER A 203 -12.77 -4.60 -18.60
C SER A 203 -12.27 -3.83 -19.83
N GLU A 204 -13.15 -3.20 -20.60
CA GLU A 204 -12.80 -2.44 -21.80
C GLU A 204 -11.92 -1.23 -21.46
N ASN A 205 -12.31 -0.42 -20.48
CA ASN A 205 -11.51 0.74 -20.04
C ASN A 205 -10.13 0.31 -19.51
N VAL A 206 -10.04 -0.81 -18.78
CA VAL A 206 -8.76 -1.35 -18.31
C VAL A 206 -7.89 -1.81 -19.47
N VAL A 207 -8.46 -2.48 -20.49
CA VAL A 207 -7.73 -2.90 -21.69
C VAL A 207 -7.21 -1.68 -22.46
N GLU A 208 -8.02 -0.65 -22.62
CA GLU A 208 -7.62 0.61 -23.24
C GLU A 208 -6.48 1.27 -22.46
N PHE A 209 -6.64 1.44 -21.14
CA PHE A 209 -5.63 2.00 -20.26
C PHE A 209 -4.30 1.25 -20.37
N ILE A 210 -4.31 -0.08 -20.32
CA ILE A 210 -3.11 -0.91 -20.45
C ILE A 210 -2.47 -0.73 -21.82
N THR A 211 -3.27 -0.67 -22.89
CA THR A 211 -2.77 -0.53 -24.26
C THR A 211 -2.08 0.81 -24.45
N GLN A 212 -2.68 1.90 -23.97
CA GLN A 212 -2.11 3.26 -24.05
C GLN A 212 -0.84 3.40 -23.21
N ASN A 213 -0.80 2.77 -22.03
CA ASN A 213 0.31 2.88 -21.08
C ASN A 213 1.29 1.70 -21.13
N PHE A 214 1.19 0.83 -22.14
CA PHE A 214 1.92 -0.44 -22.22
C PHE A 214 3.42 -0.31 -21.98
N ARG A 215 4.03 0.79 -22.45
CA ARG A 215 5.48 1.05 -22.32
C ARG A 215 5.97 1.22 -20.88
N TYR A 216 5.09 1.54 -19.94
CA TYR A 216 5.45 1.80 -18.54
C TYR A 216 5.32 0.55 -17.65
N PHE A 217 4.72 -0.53 -18.16
CA PHE A 217 4.56 -1.75 -17.39
C PHE A 217 5.85 -2.53 -17.32
N SER A 218 6.20 -2.96 -16.11
CA SER A 218 7.06 -4.14 -15.94
C SER A 218 6.34 -5.40 -16.43
N ARG A 219 7.10 -6.42 -16.85
CA ARG A 219 6.52 -7.71 -17.26
C ARG A 219 5.65 -8.34 -16.17
N GLU A 220 6.06 -8.21 -14.91
CA GLU A 220 5.33 -8.74 -13.77
C GLU A 220 4.06 -7.93 -13.48
N GLY A 221 4.15 -6.59 -13.45
CA GLY A 221 3.00 -5.70 -13.26
C GLY A 221 1.93 -5.89 -14.34
N LEU A 222 2.34 -6.06 -15.61
CA LEU A 222 1.41 -6.35 -16.70
C LEU A 222 0.66 -7.67 -16.46
N ARG A 223 1.37 -8.74 -16.08
CA ARG A 223 0.77 -10.05 -15.81
C ARG A 223 -0.28 -9.98 -14.70
N TYR A 224 0.00 -9.23 -13.64
CA TYR A 224 -0.96 -8.99 -12.56
C TYR A 224 -2.20 -8.26 -13.07
N SER A 225 -2.00 -7.19 -13.85
CA SER A 225 -3.08 -6.33 -14.36
C SER A 225 -4.09 -7.07 -15.23
N ILE A 226 -3.63 -8.06 -16.01
CA ILE A 226 -4.47 -8.79 -16.97
C ILE A 226 -5.03 -10.11 -16.45
N ASP A 227 -4.77 -10.46 -15.19
CA ASP A 227 -5.00 -11.82 -14.67
C ASP A 227 -6.48 -12.25 -14.75
N LYS A 228 -7.41 -11.32 -14.50
CA LYS A 228 -8.86 -11.56 -14.54
C LYS A 228 -9.51 -11.26 -15.90
N LEU A 229 -8.74 -10.83 -16.90
CA LEU A 229 -9.25 -10.66 -18.27
C LEU A 229 -9.42 -12.03 -18.95
N ASN A 230 -10.29 -12.09 -19.96
CA ASN A 230 -10.47 -13.31 -20.73
C ASN A 230 -9.19 -13.69 -21.51
N CYS A 231 -9.09 -14.97 -21.88
CA CYS A 231 -7.88 -15.54 -22.48
C CYS A 231 -7.43 -14.83 -23.76
N ASP A 232 -8.36 -14.45 -24.63
CA ASP A 232 -8.05 -13.85 -25.93
C ASP A 232 -7.53 -12.42 -25.79
N VAL A 233 -8.15 -11.64 -24.90
CA VAL A 233 -7.69 -10.29 -24.55
C VAL A 233 -6.29 -10.35 -23.94
N ARG A 234 -6.02 -11.29 -23.02
CA ARG A 234 -4.69 -11.49 -22.43
C ARG A 234 -3.64 -11.76 -23.49
N LYS A 235 -3.91 -12.69 -24.42
CA LYS A 235 -3.01 -13.00 -25.55
C LYS A 235 -2.76 -11.78 -26.42
N LYS A 236 -3.81 -11.00 -26.74
CA LYS A 236 -3.70 -9.76 -27.51
C LYS A 236 -2.77 -8.75 -26.83
N ILE A 237 -2.97 -8.49 -25.55
CA ILE A 237 -2.11 -7.57 -24.78
C ILE A 237 -0.66 -8.06 -24.74
N LEU A 238 -0.44 -9.34 -24.45
CA LEU A 238 0.92 -9.92 -24.40
C LEU A 238 1.63 -9.88 -25.76
N SER A 239 0.88 -9.86 -26.87
CA SER A 239 1.45 -9.75 -28.23
C SER A 239 1.96 -8.34 -28.56
N LEU A 240 1.50 -7.30 -27.85
CA LEU A 240 1.92 -5.90 -28.09
C LEU A 240 3.43 -5.71 -27.88
N GLY A 241 3.99 -6.41 -26.88
CA GLY A 241 5.44 -6.39 -26.62
C GLY A 241 6.26 -7.02 -27.75
N LYS A 242 5.74 -8.07 -28.40
CA LYS A 242 6.41 -8.74 -29.53
C LYS A 242 6.43 -7.85 -30.78
N ARG A 243 5.34 -7.14 -31.06
CA ARG A 243 5.24 -6.24 -32.22
C ARG A 243 6.16 -5.03 -32.10
N LYS A 244 6.33 -4.47 -30.90
CA LYS A 244 7.30 -3.38 -30.66
C LYS A 244 8.74 -3.85 -30.83
N GLY A 245 9.11 -5.01 -30.27
CA GLY A 245 10.45 -5.57 -30.47
C GLY A 245 10.78 -5.84 -31.95
N ALA A 246 9.82 -6.36 -32.71
CA ALA A 246 9.98 -6.57 -34.16
C ALA A 246 10.08 -5.26 -34.95
N ALA A 247 9.31 -4.23 -34.59
CA ALA A 247 9.38 -2.92 -35.23
C ALA A 247 10.70 -2.19 -34.93
N THR A 248 11.23 -2.30 -33.71
CA THR A 248 12.54 -1.75 -33.35
C THR A 248 13.68 -2.47 -34.09
N LEU A 249 13.66 -3.81 -34.14
CA LEU A 249 14.64 -4.60 -34.91
C LEU A 249 14.59 -4.28 -36.42
N GLN A 250 13.39 -4.10 -37.00
CA GLN A 250 13.27 -3.71 -38.41
C GLN A 250 13.76 -2.29 -38.69
N GLN A 251 13.70 -1.39 -37.69
CA GLN A 251 14.25 -0.05 -37.81
C GLN A 251 15.77 -0.07 -37.73
N ASP A 252 16.34 -0.81 -36.76
CA ASP A 252 17.79 -0.97 -36.60
C ASP A 252 18.44 -1.61 -37.86
N ILE A 253 17.79 -2.62 -38.45
CA ILE A 253 18.25 -3.24 -39.71
C ILE A 253 18.23 -2.25 -40.88
N LYS A 254 17.19 -1.41 -40.98
CA LYS A 254 17.10 -0.39 -42.04
C LYS A 254 18.15 0.71 -41.86
N ASP A 255 18.42 1.11 -40.62
CA ASP A 255 19.42 2.13 -40.31
C ASP A 255 20.84 1.59 -40.60
N GLU A 256 21.12 0.31 -40.34
CA GLU A 256 22.37 -0.36 -40.76
C GLU A 256 22.49 -0.47 -42.29
N GLU A 257 21.43 -0.88 -43.00
CA GLU A 257 21.44 -0.95 -44.47
C GLU A 257 21.66 0.43 -45.11
N THR A 258 21.09 1.48 -44.53
CA THR A 258 21.26 2.88 -44.97
C THR A 258 22.70 3.35 -44.72
N PHE A 259 23.26 3.05 -43.54
CA PHE A 259 24.66 3.38 -43.22
C PHE A 259 25.67 2.66 -44.13
N MET A 260 25.38 1.41 -44.53
CA MET A 260 26.24 0.63 -45.43
C MET A 260 26.16 1.11 -46.88
N THR A 261 25.00 1.58 -47.33
CA THR A 261 24.82 2.15 -48.68
C THR A 261 25.41 3.55 -48.81
N GLU A 262 25.33 4.39 -47.77
CA GLU A 262 25.99 5.70 -47.74
C GLU A 262 27.53 5.60 -47.74
N ASN A 263 28.10 4.62 -47.01
CA ASN A 263 29.55 4.39 -47.01
C ASN A 263 30.11 3.80 -48.31
N GLN A 264 29.29 3.11 -49.11
CA GLN A 264 29.69 2.62 -50.44
C GLN A 264 29.68 3.73 -51.49
N ASN A 265 28.80 4.72 -51.35
CA ASN A 265 28.71 5.87 -52.26
C ASN A 265 29.70 7.01 -51.98
N SER A 266 30.39 6.99 -50.83
CA SER A 266 31.43 7.99 -50.47
C SER A 266 32.85 7.62 -50.95
N LYS A 267 33.02 6.54 -51.73
CA LYS A 267 34.33 6.04 -52.22
C LYS A 267 34.64 6.32 -53.70
N TYR A 268 33.89 7.20 -54.36
CA TYR A 268 34.17 7.66 -55.73
C TYR A 268 34.28 9.17 -55.80
#